data_AF-A0A9E3K6I4-F1
#
_entry.id   AF-A0A9E3K6I4-F1
#
_cell.length_a   1.000
_cell.length_b   1.000
_cell.length_c   1.000
_cell.angle_alpha   90.00
_cell.angle_beta   90.00
_cell.angle_gamma   90.00
#
_symmetry.space_group_name_H-M   'P 1'
#
loop_
_entity.id
_entity.type
_entity.pdbx_description
1 polymer ?
#
loop_
_entity_poly.entity_id
_entity_poly.type
_entity_poly.pdbx_seq_one_letter_code
_entity_poly.pdbx_strand_id
1 'polypeptide(L)'
;MVLQYQYRDHFPDANATIRVVIHALLIALVIRTFLFQPFNIPSGSMKATLLVGDYLFVSKYSYGYSHYSIPLSPPLFSGRIFGSEPNRGDIVVFRLPKDDSTDYIKRVIGLPGDRIQMKEGLLHINDVPVKRERLSDFIGEDPCGYDATARVKRWKETLPNGVSYESLDCVDNGFYDNTNVYTVPAGHFFMMGDN
;
A
#
# COMPACT_ATOMS: atom_id res chain seq x y z
N MET A 1 44.10 -47.61 20.34
CA MET A 1 43.58 -47.67 18.96
C MET A 1 42.58 -46.54 18.81
N VAL A 2 42.93 -45.47 18.08
CA VAL A 2 42.05 -44.31 17.90
C VAL A 2 41.61 -44.32 16.44
N LEU A 3 40.32 -44.54 16.20
CA LEU A 3 39.73 -44.49 14.86
C LEU A 3 39.51 -43.02 14.48
N GLN A 4 40.18 -42.54 13.44
CA GLN A 4 39.81 -41.26 12.83
C GLN A 4 38.50 -41.45 12.07
N TYR A 5 37.44 -40.81 12.56
CA TYR A 5 36.19 -40.68 11.83
C TYR A 5 36.38 -39.55 10.80
N GLN A 6 36.64 -39.91 9.53
CA GLN A 6 36.69 -38.94 8.45
C GLN A 6 35.26 -38.45 8.18
N TYR A 7 34.98 -37.20 8.54
CA TYR A 7 33.77 -36.50 8.09
C TYR A 7 33.93 -36.27 6.58
N ARG A 8 33.27 -37.10 5.77
CA ARG A 8 33.29 -36.95 4.31
C ARG A 8 32.28 -35.87 3.96
N ASP A 9 32.77 -34.69 3.56
CA ASP A 9 31.93 -33.62 3.01
C ASP A 9 31.16 -34.17 1.81
N HIS A 10 29.90 -34.53 2.03
CA HIS A 10 29.01 -34.96 0.96
C HIS A 10 28.47 -33.68 0.32
N PHE A 11 29.27 -33.07 -0.55
CA PHE A 11 28.79 -31.98 -1.40
C PHE A 11 27.56 -32.51 -2.16
N PRO A 12 26.39 -31.85 -2.03
CA PRO A 12 25.19 -32.31 -2.71
C PRO A 12 25.48 -32.38 -4.20
N ASP A 13 25.07 -33.48 -4.84
CA ASP A 13 25.18 -33.69 -6.28
C ASP A 13 24.77 -32.39 -7.00
N ALA A 14 25.65 -31.86 -7.85
CA ALA A 14 25.41 -30.60 -8.56
C ALA A 14 24.06 -30.63 -9.29
N ASN A 15 23.65 -31.79 -9.81
CA ASN A 15 22.35 -31.99 -10.46
C ASN A 15 21.18 -31.93 -9.48
N ALA A 16 21.37 -32.40 -8.24
CA ALA A 16 20.36 -32.27 -7.19
C ALA A 16 20.22 -30.80 -6.76
N THR A 17 21.34 -30.11 -6.57
CA THR A 17 21.37 -28.69 -6.20
C THR A 17 20.69 -27.82 -7.26
N ILE A 18 21.04 -28.00 -8.54
CA ILE A 18 20.41 -27.26 -9.65
C ILE A 18 18.90 -27.52 -9.70
N ARG A 19 18.47 -28.79 -9.55
CA ARG A 19 17.03 -29.11 -9.52
C ARG A 19 16.34 -28.40 -8.37
N VAL A 20 16.87 -28.42 -7.15
CA VAL A 20 16.27 -27.73 -6.00
C VAL A 20 16.13 -26.24 -6.27
N VAL A 21 17.17 -25.60 -6.81
CA VAL A 21 17.13 -24.16 -7.16
C VAL A 21 16.04 -23.87 -8.20
N ILE A 22 15.92 -24.69 -9.26
CA ILE A 22 14.88 -24.52 -10.28
C ILE A 22 13.48 -24.65 -9.66
N HIS A 23 13.24 -25.67 -8.83
CA HIS A 23 11.94 -25.84 -8.18
C HIS A 23 11.61 -24.66 -7.25
N ALA A 24 12.60 -24.19 -6.48
CA ALA A 24 12.42 -23.02 -5.62
C ALA A 24 12.07 -21.76 -6.41
N LEU A 25 12.75 -21.51 -7.55
CA LEU A 25 12.47 -20.38 -8.42
C LEU A 25 11.08 -20.48 -9.07
N LEU A 26 10.67 -21.67 -9.51
CA LEU A 26 9.33 -21.89 -10.07
C LEU A 26 8.23 -21.66 -9.03
N ILE A 27 8.40 -22.18 -7.81
CA ILE A 27 7.46 -21.96 -6.71
C ILE A 27 7.40 -20.47 -6.37
N ALA A 28 8.55 -19.80 -6.26
CA ALA A 28 8.61 -18.37 -6.00
C ALA A 28 7.91 -17.54 -7.09
N LEU A 29 8.09 -17.92 -8.37
CA LEU A 29 7.43 -17.30 -9.51
C LEU A 29 5.91 -17.44 -9.43
N VAL A 30 5.41 -18.63 -9.12
CA VAL A 30 3.97 -18.91 -8.98
C VAL A 30 3.40 -18.09 -7.82
N ILE A 31 4.04 -18.14 -6.64
CA ILE A 31 3.58 -17.37 -5.47
C ILE A 31 3.55 -15.87 -5.77
N ARG A 32 4.61 -15.34 -6.40
CA ARG A 32 4.72 -13.91 -6.72
C ARG A 32 3.69 -13.45 -7.75
N THR A 33 3.35 -14.32 -8.70
CA THR A 33 2.38 -14.01 -9.76
C THR A 33 0.94 -14.09 -9.26
N PHE A 34 0.62 -15.11 -8.46
CA PHE A 34 -0.77 -15.45 -8.12
C PHE A 34 -1.21 -15.08 -6.71
N LEU A 35 -0.30 -15.08 -5.72
CA LEU A 35 -0.67 -15.01 -4.31
C LEU A 35 -0.27 -13.68 -3.68
N PHE A 36 1.03 -13.45 -3.50
CA PHE A 36 1.54 -12.33 -2.71
C PHE A 36 2.74 -11.67 -3.37
N GLN A 37 2.76 -10.34 -3.37
CA GLN A 37 3.94 -9.56 -3.73
C GLN A 37 4.49 -8.83 -2.51
N PRO A 38 5.79 -8.99 -2.19
CA PRO A 38 6.42 -8.20 -1.15
C PRO A 38 6.65 -6.77 -1.65
N PHE A 39 6.40 -5.80 -0.78
CA PHE A 39 6.74 -4.38 -0.97
C PHE A 39 7.42 -3.85 0.30
N ASN A 40 8.33 -2.90 0.11
CA ASN A 40 8.85 -2.07 1.19
C ASN A 40 8.25 -0.66 1.08
N ILE A 41 7.94 -0.01 2.20
CA ILE A 41 7.41 1.36 2.21
C ILE A 41 8.52 2.39 2.01
N PRO A 42 8.55 3.13 0.89
CA PRO A 42 9.64 4.08 0.61
C PRO A 42 9.35 5.49 1.13
N SER A 43 8.10 5.81 1.46
CA SER A 43 7.67 7.19 1.78
C SER A 43 6.72 7.24 2.98
N GLY A 44 6.71 8.39 3.66
CA GLY A 44 5.93 8.61 4.88
C GLY A 44 4.45 8.92 4.67
N SER A 45 3.94 8.86 3.44
CA SER A 45 2.57 9.33 3.15
C SER A 45 1.44 8.44 3.70
N MET A 46 1.79 7.30 4.27
CA MET A 46 0.87 6.41 5.00
C MET A 46 1.22 6.33 6.48
N LYS A 47 2.07 7.23 7.02
CA LYS A 47 2.41 7.29 8.44
C LYS A 47 1.15 7.37 9.31
N ALA A 48 1.28 6.89 10.55
CA ALA A 48 0.22 6.40 11.44
C ALA A 48 -0.30 4.98 11.13
N THR A 49 -0.36 4.56 9.86
CA THR A 49 -0.75 3.19 9.49
C THR A 49 0.42 2.33 9.03
N LEU A 50 1.29 2.86 8.16
CA LEU A 50 2.46 2.19 7.61
C LEU A 50 3.67 3.11 7.73
N LEU A 51 4.73 2.64 8.39
CA LEU A 51 5.96 3.39 8.60
C LEU A 51 6.96 3.15 7.48
N VAL A 52 7.84 4.12 7.26
CA VAL A 52 8.93 3.98 6.29
C VAL A 52 9.84 2.84 6.72
N GLY A 53 10.14 1.93 5.80
CA GLY A 53 10.90 0.72 6.07
C GLY A 53 10.07 -0.52 6.39
N ASP A 54 8.75 -0.39 6.59
CA ASP A 54 7.87 -1.56 6.76
C ASP A 54 7.89 -2.44 5.51
N TYR A 55 7.82 -3.75 5.74
CA TYR A 55 7.64 -4.77 4.70
C TYR A 55 6.22 -5.33 4.75
N LEU A 56 5.56 -5.37 3.60
CA LEU A 56 4.19 -5.84 3.48
C LEU A 56 4.03 -6.85 2.35
N PHE A 57 3.15 -7.82 2.57
CA PHE A 57 2.71 -8.76 1.54
C PHE A 57 1.35 -8.31 0.99
N VAL A 58 1.33 -7.89 -0.27
CA VAL A 58 0.10 -7.50 -0.96
C VAL A 58 -0.52 -8.74 -1.60
N SER A 59 -1.77 -9.04 -1.26
CA SER A 59 -2.55 -10.08 -1.93
C SER A 59 -2.88 -9.66 -3.36
N LYS A 60 -2.52 -10.51 -4.33
CA LYS A 60 -2.76 -10.26 -5.76
C LYS A 60 -4.18 -10.61 -6.19
N TYR A 61 -4.80 -11.58 -5.52
CA TYR A 61 -6.12 -12.11 -5.88
C TYR A 61 -7.29 -11.23 -5.42
N SER A 62 -7.09 -10.39 -4.40
CA SER A 62 -8.18 -9.61 -3.77
C SER A 62 -8.87 -8.63 -4.72
N TYR A 63 -8.16 -8.11 -5.71
CA TYR A 63 -8.70 -7.19 -6.73
C TYR A 63 -8.46 -7.70 -8.14
N GLY A 64 -8.29 -9.02 -8.29
CA GLY A 64 -8.04 -9.68 -9.55
C GLY A 64 -6.67 -9.36 -10.18
N TYR A 65 -6.44 -9.99 -11.32
CA TYR A 65 -5.16 -9.95 -12.01
C TYR A 65 -5.19 -8.98 -13.17
N SER A 66 -4.20 -8.09 -13.23
CA SER A 66 -3.92 -7.27 -14.40
C SER A 66 -2.63 -7.78 -15.06
N HIS A 67 -2.27 -7.24 -16.22
CA HIS A 67 -0.99 -7.58 -16.82
C HIS A 67 0.20 -7.18 -15.92
N TYR A 68 0.05 -6.18 -15.05
CA TYR A 68 1.02 -5.82 -14.00
C TYR A 68 1.17 -6.88 -12.90
N SER A 69 0.27 -7.86 -12.83
CA SER A 69 0.43 -9.00 -11.92
C SER A 69 1.52 -9.96 -12.39
N ILE A 70 1.88 -9.92 -13.66
CA ILE A 70 2.85 -10.81 -14.29
C ILE A 70 4.25 -10.18 -14.20
N PRO A 71 5.30 -10.95 -13.88
CA PRO A 71 6.68 -10.48 -13.93
C PRO A 71 7.00 -9.84 -15.30
N LEU A 72 7.64 -8.68 -15.26
CA LEU A 72 7.95 -7.83 -16.45
C LEU A 72 6.72 -7.19 -17.12
N SER A 73 5.51 -7.36 -16.58
CA SER A 73 4.28 -6.71 -17.05
C SER A 73 4.06 -6.79 -18.57
N PRO A 74 4.19 -7.96 -19.22
CA PRO A 74 3.95 -8.07 -20.66
C PRO A 74 2.50 -7.68 -20.98
N PRO A 75 2.23 -6.90 -22.04
CA PRO A 75 0.90 -6.39 -22.37
C PRO A 75 0.01 -7.46 -23.02
N LEU A 76 -0.28 -8.54 -22.27
CA LEU A 76 -1.01 -9.71 -22.76
C LEU A 76 -2.53 -9.50 -22.79
N PHE A 77 -3.05 -8.63 -21.92
CA PHE A 77 -4.47 -8.31 -21.82
C PHE A 77 -4.69 -6.95 -21.14
N SER A 78 -5.86 -6.34 -21.40
CA SER A 78 -6.30 -5.09 -20.78
C SER A 78 -7.28 -5.34 -19.63
N GLY A 79 -7.25 -4.47 -18.63
CA GLY A 79 -8.17 -4.54 -17.49
C GLY A 79 -7.77 -5.57 -16.44
N ARG A 80 -8.76 -6.01 -15.66
CA ARG A 80 -8.60 -6.98 -14.58
C ARG A 80 -9.48 -8.20 -14.82
N ILE A 81 -8.91 -9.39 -14.65
CA ILE A 81 -9.64 -10.66 -14.65
C ILE A 81 -9.87 -11.13 -13.22
N PHE A 82 -11.07 -11.66 -12.94
CA PHE A 82 -11.49 -12.11 -11.60
C PHE A 82 -11.33 -11.02 -10.51
N GLY A 83 -11.50 -9.76 -10.87
CA GLY A 83 -11.36 -8.64 -9.94
C GLY A 83 -12.67 -8.22 -9.29
N SER A 84 -12.61 -7.89 -8.02
CA SER A 84 -13.60 -7.06 -7.34
C SER A 84 -13.11 -5.62 -7.22
N GLU A 85 -14.06 -4.70 -7.15
CA GLU A 85 -13.77 -3.30 -6.83
C GLU A 85 -13.32 -3.18 -5.36
N PRO A 86 -12.41 -2.25 -5.05
CA PRO A 86 -12.03 -1.98 -3.68
C PRO A 86 -13.16 -1.28 -2.93
N ASN A 87 -13.23 -1.56 -1.64
CA ASN A 87 -14.14 -0.90 -0.73
C ASN A 87 -13.51 0.39 -0.19
N ARG A 88 -14.37 1.31 0.23
CA ARG A 88 -13.94 2.51 0.94
C ARG A 88 -13.17 2.12 2.20
N GLY A 89 -11.99 2.70 2.37
CA GLY A 89 -11.09 2.43 3.48
C GLY A 89 -10.02 1.37 3.20
N ASP A 90 -10.12 0.61 2.10
CA ASP A 90 -9.09 -0.34 1.72
C ASP A 90 -7.76 0.37 1.43
N ILE A 91 -6.64 -0.26 1.81
CA ILE A 91 -5.30 0.20 1.44
C ILE A 91 -4.87 -0.61 0.23
N VAL A 92 -4.60 0.09 -0.87
CA VAL A 92 -4.36 -0.54 -2.17
C VAL A 92 -3.04 -0.09 -2.75
N VAL A 93 -2.38 -1.03 -3.43
CA VAL A 93 -1.20 -0.76 -4.26
C VAL A 93 -1.64 -0.63 -5.71
N PHE A 94 -1.29 0.48 -6.34
CA PHE A 94 -1.65 0.77 -7.72
C PHE A 94 -0.52 1.51 -8.44
N ARG A 95 -0.45 1.36 -9.76
CA ARG A 95 0.46 2.15 -10.58
C ARG A 95 -0.09 3.54 -10.82
N LEU A 96 0.78 4.54 -10.69
CA LEU A 96 0.40 5.92 -10.93
C LEU A 96 0.04 6.12 -12.41
N PRO A 97 -1.19 6.56 -12.75
CA PRO A 97 -1.61 6.66 -14.16
C PRO A 97 -0.77 7.64 -14.99
N LYS A 98 -0.04 8.55 -14.35
CA LYS A 98 0.80 9.56 -15.01
C LYS A 98 2.06 8.96 -15.66
N ASP A 99 2.64 7.93 -15.05
CA ASP A 99 3.92 7.37 -15.51
C ASP A 99 3.90 5.85 -15.73
N ASP A 100 2.86 5.16 -15.26
CA ASP A 100 2.66 3.71 -15.35
C ASP A 100 3.88 2.87 -14.92
N SER A 101 4.70 3.39 -14.02
CA SER A 101 5.95 2.77 -13.59
C SER A 101 6.13 2.81 -12.08
N THR A 102 5.54 3.82 -11.43
CA THR A 102 5.65 4.02 -9.98
C THR A 102 4.46 3.38 -9.26
N ASP A 103 4.75 2.45 -8.33
CA ASP A 103 3.76 1.89 -7.43
C ASP A 103 3.48 2.85 -6.26
N TYR A 104 2.21 3.15 -6.02
CA TYR A 104 1.72 3.94 -4.91
C TYR A 104 0.91 3.08 -3.96
N ILE A 105 1.02 3.37 -2.66
CA ILE A 105 0.23 2.74 -1.60
C ILE A 105 -0.57 3.83 -0.93
N LYS A 106 -1.90 3.74 -1.03
CA LYS A 106 -2.84 4.74 -0.52
C LYS A 106 -4.13 4.09 -0.04
N ARG A 107 -4.90 4.85 0.75
CA ARG A 107 -6.24 4.47 1.17
C ARG A 107 -7.29 4.91 0.15
N VAL A 108 -8.25 4.04 -0.13
CA VAL A 108 -9.43 4.36 -0.95
C VAL A 108 -10.37 5.24 -0.14
N ILE A 109 -10.45 6.51 -0.49
CA ILE A 109 -11.33 7.47 0.18
C ILE A 109 -12.61 7.69 -0.60
N GLY A 110 -12.54 7.83 -1.93
CA GLY A 110 -13.71 8.08 -2.78
C GLY A 110 -13.99 6.91 -3.73
N LEU A 111 -15.26 6.56 -3.85
CA LEU A 111 -15.81 5.58 -4.77
C LEU A 111 -16.39 6.28 -6.01
N PRO A 112 -16.65 5.57 -7.13
CA PRO A 112 -17.28 6.15 -8.31
C PRO A 112 -18.53 6.98 -7.98
N GLY A 113 -18.57 8.23 -8.45
CA GLY A 113 -19.67 9.17 -8.24
C GLY A 113 -19.55 10.04 -6.98
N ASP A 114 -18.61 9.76 -6.07
CA ASP A 114 -18.44 10.59 -4.88
C ASP A 114 -17.91 11.99 -5.20
N ARG A 115 -18.26 12.95 -4.35
CA ARG A 115 -17.67 14.29 -4.29
C ARG A 115 -16.77 14.38 -3.06
N ILE A 116 -15.47 14.53 -3.27
CA ILE A 116 -14.44 14.59 -2.23
C ILE A 116 -13.91 16.01 -2.11
N GLN A 117 -13.80 16.52 -0.90
CA GLN A 117 -13.26 17.86 -0.66
C GLN A 117 -12.61 17.94 0.72
N MET A 118 -11.50 18.67 0.83
CA MET A 118 -10.96 19.12 2.11
C MET A 118 -11.45 20.54 2.38
N LYS A 119 -11.96 20.79 3.59
CA LYS A 119 -12.36 22.11 4.08
C LYS A 119 -11.74 22.30 5.47
N GLU A 120 -10.86 23.30 5.63
CA GLU A 120 -10.18 23.57 6.90
C GLU A 120 -9.54 22.32 7.54
N GLY A 121 -8.90 21.48 6.71
CA GLY A 121 -8.23 20.25 7.14
C GLY A 121 -9.19 19.12 7.51
N LEU A 122 -10.49 19.26 7.25
CA LEU A 122 -11.50 18.22 7.44
C LEU A 122 -11.91 17.62 6.10
N LEU A 123 -11.87 16.29 6.02
CA LEU A 123 -12.35 15.54 4.86
C LEU A 123 -13.88 15.55 4.80
N HIS A 124 -14.43 15.95 3.65
CA HIS A 124 -15.85 15.85 3.32
C HIS A 124 -16.05 14.85 2.18
N ILE A 125 -17.05 13.98 2.33
CA ILE A 125 -17.49 13.02 1.32
C ILE A 125 -18.97 13.30 1.05
N ASN A 126 -19.31 13.64 -0.19
CA ASN A 126 -20.66 14.03 -0.60
C ASN A 126 -21.22 15.17 0.27
N ASP A 127 -20.39 16.19 0.49
CA ASP A 127 -20.62 17.35 1.36
C ASP A 127 -20.74 17.05 2.87
N VAL A 128 -20.78 15.78 3.27
CA VAL A 128 -20.85 15.36 4.68
C VAL A 128 -19.44 15.29 5.28
N PRO A 129 -19.16 15.97 6.40
CA PRO A 129 -17.87 15.85 7.07
C PRO A 129 -17.65 14.44 7.60
N VAL A 130 -16.47 13.87 7.34
CA VAL A 130 -16.03 12.61 7.93
C VAL A 130 -15.87 12.82 9.43
N LYS A 131 -16.41 11.89 10.22
CA LYS A 131 -16.29 11.96 11.67
C LYS A 131 -14.82 11.86 12.05
N ARG A 132 -14.31 12.81 12.84
CA ARG A 132 -12.94 12.77 13.38
C ARG A 132 -12.92 12.99 14.90
N GLU A 133 -12.04 12.27 15.57
CA GLU A 133 -11.79 12.37 17.02
C GLU A 133 -10.32 12.73 17.25
N ARG A 134 -10.03 13.75 18.08
CA ARG A 134 -8.65 14.14 18.39
C ARG A 134 -8.00 13.08 19.29
N LEU A 135 -6.90 12.51 18.84
CA LEU A 135 -6.06 11.62 19.65
C LEU A 135 -4.89 12.37 20.28
N SER A 136 -4.07 11.69 21.09
CA SER A 136 -2.77 12.22 21.48
C SER A 136 -1.85 12.39 20.28
N ASP A 137 -0.98 13.40 20.32
CA ASP A 137 -0.02 13.70 19.26
C ASP A 137 0.80 12.47 18.89
N PHE A 138 1.04 12.33 17.59
CA PHE A 138 2.01 11.39 17.10
C PHE A 138 3.42 11.96 17.34
N ILE A 139 4.30 11.11 17.88
CA ILE A 139 5.72 11.41 18.08
C ILE A 139 6.48 10.31 17.33
N GLY A 140 7.25 10.70 16.33
CA GLY A 140 8.06 9.77 15.56
C GLY A 140 9.19 10.49 14.85
N GLU A 141 10.03 9.72 14.18
CA GLU A 141 11.10 10.27 13.36
C GLU A 141 10.52 10.86 12.06
N ASP A 142 10.79 12.15 11.90
CA ASP A 142 10.47 12.93 10.71
C ASP A 142 9.04 12.74 10.19
N PRO A 143 7.99 12.90 11.03
CA PRO A 143 6.63 12.52 10.66
C PRO A 143 6.13 13.28 9.43
N CYS A 144 6.69 14.46 9.14
CA CYS A 144 6.25 15.34 8.06
C CYS A 144 7.35 15.71 7.04
N GLY A 145 8.56 15.14 7.11
CA GLY A 145 9.63 15.41 6.14
C GLY A 145 10.55 16.61 6.43
N TYR A 146 10.45 17.23 7.61
CA TYR A 146 11.11 18.50 7.94
C TYR A 146 11.83 18.56 9.29
N ASP A 147 11.51 17.68 10.26
CA ASP A 147 12.10 17.75 11.61
C ASP A 147 12.08 16.37 12.31
N ALA A 148 13.24 15.96 12.84
CA ALA A 148 13.48 14.62 13.36
C ALA A 148 12.60 14.26 14.57
N THR A 149 12.07 15.24 15.31
CA THR A 149 11.17 14.99 16.45
C THR A 149 10.06 16.06 16.56
N ALA A 150 9.19 16.16 15.56
CA ALA A 150 8.00 17.00 15.64
C ALA A 150 6.82 16.25 16.30
N ARG A 151 6.05 16.95 17.13
CA ARG A 151 4.72 16.50 17.56
C ARG A 151 3.74 16.85 16.46
N VAL A 152 3.02 15.85 15.97
CA VAL A 152 2.06 16.02 14.87
C VAL A 152 0.66 15.73 15.37
N LYS A 153 -0.29 16.58 14.95
CA LYS A 153 -1.69 16.38 15.29
C LYS A 153 -2.15 15.06 14.70
N ARG A 154 -2.82 14.26 15.52
CA ARG A 154 -3.32 12.95 15.13
C ARG A 154 -4.80 12.85 15.38
N TRP A 155 -5.50 12.31 14.40
CA TRP A 155 -6.94 12.15 14.40
C TRP A 155 -7.31 10.69 14.17
N LYS A 156 -8.41 10.26 14.76
CA LYS A 156 -9.11 9.04 14.34
C LYS A 156 -10.26 9.45 13.45
N GLU A 157 -10.15 9.17 12.17
CA GLU A 157 -11.21 9.40 11.18
C GLU A 157 -12.08 8.15 11.04
N THR A 158 -13.38 8.34 10.82
CA THR A 158 -14.34 7.25 10.61
C THR A 158 -15.17 7.51 9.36
N LEU A 159 -14.94 6.68 8.35
CA LEU A 159 -15.57 6.76 7.04
C LEU A 159 -17.06 6.39 7.12
N PRO A 160 -17.87 6.77 6.11
CA PRO A 160 -19.32 6.50 6.10
C PRO A 160 -19.70 5.02 6.26
N ASN A 161 -18.81 4.09 5.87
CA ASN A 161 -19.03 2.64 6.04
C ASN A 161 -18.57 2.10 7.41
N GLY A 162 -18.17 2.97 8.34
CA GLY A 162 -17.75 2.60 9.69
C GLY A 162 -16.28 2.22 9.84
N VAL A 163 -15.52 2.15 8.74
CA VAL A 163 -14.07 1.93 8.80
C VAL A 163 -13.40 3.14 9.44
N SER A 164 -12.59 2.91 10.48
CA SER A 164 -11.79 3.94 11.12
C SER A 164 -10.30 3.75 10.84
N TYR A 165 -9.56 4.86 10.73
CA TYR A 165 -8.11 4.89 10.61
C TYR A 165 -7.53 6.11 11.34
N GLU A 166 -6.22 6.07 11.60
CA GLU A 166 -5.50 7.22 12.13
C GLU A 166 -4.97 8.07 10.98
N SER A 167 -5.14 9.39 11.07
CA SER A 167 -4.54 10.35 10.15
C SER A 167 -3.65 11.35 10.89
N LEU A 168 -2.63 11.84 10.19
CA LEU A 168 -1.72 12.86 10.69
C LEU A 168 -1.98 14.17 9.94
N ASP A 169 -1.94 15.26 10.69
CA ASP A 169 -2.07 16.62 10.18
C ASP A 169 -0.77 17.38 10.46
N CYS A 170 0.05 17.45 9.42
CA CYS A 170 1.43 17.92 9.46
C CYS A 170 1.58 19.43 9.43
N VAL A 171 0.65 20.14 8.80
CA VAL A 171 0.78 21.58 8.53
C VAL A 171 -0.54 22.25 8.79
N ASP A 172 -0.59 23.05 9.85
CA ASP A 172 -1.75 23.87 10.14
C ASP A 172 -2.02 24.87 9.02
N ASN A 173 -3.24 24.84 8.46
CA ASN A 173 -3.64 25.67 7.32
C ASN A 173 -2.77 25.43 6.08
N GLY A 174 -2.40 24.17 5.85
CA GLY A 174 -1.65 23.76 4.68
C GLY A 174 -2.41 24.01 3.38
N PHE A 175 -1.70 24.02 2.26
CA PHE A 175 -2.31 24.20 0.93
C PHE A 175 -3.42 23.17 0.64
N TYR A 176 -3.30 21.95 1.18
CA TYR A 176 -4.26 20.87 0.96
C TYR A 176 -5.40 20.82 2.00
N ASP A 177 -5.40 21.72 2.99
CA ASP A 177 -6.50 21.81 3.97
C ASP A 177 -7.77 22.34 3.33
N ASN A 178 -7.65 23.05 2.21
CA ASN A 178 -8.76 23.58 1.44
C ASN A 178 -8.57 23.25 -0.03
N THR A 179 -9.41 22.36 -0.55
CA THR A 179 -9.33 21.93 -1.96
C THR A 179 -10.59 22.27 -2.73
N ASN A 180 -10.46 22.27 -4.06
CA ASN A 180 -11.62 22.22 -4.94
C ASN A 180 -12.36 20.87 -4.76
N VAL A 181 -13.61 20.82 -5.17
CA VAL A 181 -14.38 19.57 -5.17
C VAL A 181 -13.83 18.64 -6.25
N TYR A 182 -13.41 17.44 -5.85
CA TYR A 182 -13.08 16.36 -6.77
C TYR A 182 -14.29 15.44 -6.94
N THR A 183 -14.81 15.32 -8.16
CA THR A 183 -15.87 14.35 -8.47
C THR A 183 -15.22 13.09 -9.03
N VAL A 184 -15.43 11.95 -8.39
CA VAL A 184 -14.82 10.67 -8.79
C VAL A 184 -15.53 10.13 -10.04
N PRO A 185 -14.84 9.98 -11.18
CA PRO A 185 -15.46 9.46 -12.39
C PRO A 185 -15.92 8.00 -12.25
N ALA A 186 -16.81 7.56 -13.15
CA ALA A 186 -17.15 6.15 -13.26
C ALA A 186 -15.90 5.28 -13.48
N GLY A 187 -15.82 4.14 -12.80
CA GLY A 187 -14.67 3.21 -12.88
C GLY A 187 -13.36 3.74 -12.27
N HIS A 188 -13.40 4.87 -11.55
CA HIS A 188 -12.24 5.46 -10.88
C HIS A 188 -12.46 5.53 -9.37
N PHE A 189 -11.36 5.69 -8.64
CA PHE A 189 -11.35 5.79 -7.18
C PHE A 189 -10.49 6.98 -6.77
N PHE A 190 -10.86 7.65 -5.69
CA PHE A 190 -10.04 8.71 -5.10
C PHE A 190 -9.18 8.12 -3.98
N MET A 191 -7.86 8.26 -4.13
CA MET A 191 -6.87 7.71 -3.22
C MET A 191 -6.26 8.83 -2.37
N MET A 192 -6.11 8.62 -1.06
CA MET A 192 -5.48 9.58 -0.15
C MET A 192 -4.44 8.89 0.74
N GLY A 193 -3.41 9.64 1.13
CA GLY A 193 -2.48 9.21 2.18
C GLY A 193 -3.12 9.39 3.55
N ASP A 194 -2.59 8.68 4.54
CA ASP A 194 -2.99 8.87 5.94
C ASP A 194 -2.22 10.03 6.62
N ASN A 195 -1.15 10.53 5.98
CA ASN A 195 -0.29 11.63 6.47
C ASN A 195 -0.11 12.72 5.42
#